data_AF-A0A2U0S001-F1
#
_entry.id   AF-A0A2U0S001-F1
#
_cell.length_a   1.000
_cell.length_b   1.000
_cell.length_c   1.000
_cell.angle_alpha   90.00
_cell.angle_beta   90.00
_cell.angle_gamma   90.00
#
_symmetry.space_group_name_H-M   'P 1'
#
loop_
_entity.id
_entity.type
_entity.pdbx_description
1 polymer ?
#
loop_
_entity_poly.entity_id
_entity_poly.type
_entity_poly.pdbx_seq_one_letter_code
_entity_poly.pdbx_strand_id
1 'polypeptide(L)'
;MALFGSFSYDVIVAFLLGTLGGFAAELITNKGDIEFPHPTKTNYFDIGFLANIFLGGIAALAYFFVLDTTDAYKFVGAMIGAGVGGSAILTAIKEKISGTITQQIAEEQTEQAEEAKNDLETIADALDKLKTRIGVTKSATSIDVENAIETLKNNAEKKAAAIKRSTENAKRKLQEL
;
A
#
# COMPACT_ATOMS: atom_id res chain seq x y z
N MET A 1 -24.32 -32.95 -15.66
CA MET A 1 -24.08 -33.79 -16.85
C MET A 1 -22.59 -33.87 -17.05
N ALA A 2 -21.99 -35.04 -17.30
CA ALA A 2 -20.55 -35.14 -17.51
C ALA A 2 -20.21 -34.87 -18.98
N LEU A 3 -19.29 -33.94 -19.24
CA LEU A 3 -18.97 -33.41 -20.57
C LEU A 3 -17.82 -34.20 -21.22
N PHE A 4 -16.84 -34.61 -20.42
CA PHE A 4 -15.68 -35.41 -20.85
C PHE A 4 -15.67 -36.81 -20.23
N GLY A 5 -16.85 -37.37 -19.97
CA GLY A 5 -17.04 -38.77 -19.57
C GLY A 5 -17.20 -39.00 -18.07
N SER A 6 -16.55 -38.21 -17.20
CA SER A 6 -16.80 -38.27 -15.75
C SER A 6 -16.82 -36.88 -15.11
N PHE A 7 -17.71 -36.70 -14.14
CA PHE A 7 -17.84 -35.44 -13.40
C PHE A 7 -16.52 -35.00 -12.77
N SER A 8 -15.77 -35.94 -12.19
CA SER A 8 -14.45 -35.66 -11.58
C SER A 8 -13.44 -35.17 -12.61
N TYR A 9 -13.49 -35.68 -13.84
CA TYR A 9 -12.60 -35.21 -14.91
C TYR A 9 -12.96 -33.79 -15.34
N ASP A 10 -14.26 -33.47 -15.47
CA ASP A 10 -14.70 -32.12 -15.81
C ASP A 10 -14.28 -31.09 -14.76
N VAL A 11 -14.33 -31.45 -13.46
CA VAL A 11 -13.86 -30.61 -12.35
C VAL A 11 -12.35 -30.34 -12.45
N ILE A 12 -11.55 -31.38 -12.73
CA ILE A 12 -10.10 -31.23 -12.88
C ILE A 12 -9.78 -30.36 -14.10
N VAL A 13 -10.45 -30.60 -15.22
CA VAL A 13 -10.28 -29.82 -16.45
C VAL A 13 -10.70 -28.36 -16.23
N ALA A 14 -11.82 -28.12 -15.53
CA ALA A 14 -12.27 -26.78 -15.17
C ALA A 14 -11.21 -26.03 -14.36
N PHE A 15 -10.65 -26.68 -13.33
CA PHE A 15 -9.59 -26.09 -12.53
C PHE A 15 -8.35 -25.76 -13.37
N LEU A 16 -7.88 -26.68 -14.20
CA LEU A 16 -6.69 -26.49 -15.05
C LEU A 16 -6.88 -25.38 -16.10
N LEU A 17 -8.07 -25.28 -16.68
CA LEU A 17 -8.39 -24.20 -17.62
C LEU A 17 -8.50 -22.85 -16.91
N GLY A 18 -9.04 -22.85 -15.68
CA GLY A 18 -9.06 -21.68 -14.83
C GLY A 18 -7.67 -21.20 -14.43
N THR A 19 -6.76 -22.10 -14.07
CA THR A 19 -5.37 -21.75 -13.73
C THR A 19 -4.63 -21.18 -14.95
N LEU A 20 -4.87 -21.73 -16.15
CA LEU A 20 -4.41 -21.17 -17.41
C LEU A 20 -4.97 -19.76 -17.65
N GLY A 21 -6.26 -19.54 -17.38
CA GLY A 21 -6.88 -18.21 -17.46
C GLY A 21 -6.27 -17.22 -16.47
N GLY A 22 -6.04 -17.63 -15.22
CA GLY A 22 -5.39 -16.80 -14.20
C GLY A 22 -3.94 -16.47 -14.56
N PHE A 23 -3.20 -17.41 -15.14
CA PHE A 23 -1.85 -17.15 -15.66
C PHE A 23 -1.86 -16.17 -16.84
N ALA A 24 -2.82 -16.29 -17.77
CA ALA A 24 -2.96 -15.35 -18.86
C ALA A 24 -3.31 -13.93 -18.35
N ALA A 25 -4.16 -13.82 -17.34
CA ALA A 25 -4.49 -12.54 -16.71
C ALA A 25 -3.27 -11.87 -16.08
N GLU A 26 -2.41 -12.64 -15.41
CA GLU A 26 -1.13 -12.15 -14.87
C GLU A 26 -0.26 -11.52 -15.97
N LEU A 27 -0.06 -12.27 -17.07
CA LEU A 27 0.76 -11.80 -18.19
C LEU A 27 0.20 -10.53 -18.83
N ILE A 28 -1.13 -10.42 -18.94
CA ILE A 28 -1.80 -9.22 -19.49
C ILE A 28 -1.64 -8.04 -18.55
N THR A 29 -1.87 -8.24 -17.26
CA THR A 29 -1.91 -7.18 -16.26
C THR A 29 -0.53 -6.61 -15.99
N ASN A 30 0.47 -7.48 -15.85
CA ASN A 30 1.85 -7.11 -15.55
C ASN A 30 2.70 -6.91 -16.82
N LYS A 31 2.08 -6.78 -18.01
CA LYS A 31 2.75 -6.56 -19.30
C LYS A 31 3.86 -7.59 -19.60
N GLY A 32 3.66 -8.82 -19.14
CA GLY A 32 4.62 -9.93 -19.27
C GLY A 32 5.68 -10.02 -18.18
N ASP A 33 5.66 -9.12 -17.18
CA ASP A 33 6.48 -9.27 -15.98
C ASP A 33 5.81 -10.25 -14.99
N ILE A 34 6.60 -11.13 -14.38
CA ILE A 34 6.09 -12.18 -13.49
C ILE A 34 6.66 -11.94 -12.09
N GLU A 35 5.79 -11.60 -11.14
CA GLU A 35 6.18 -11.42 -9.75
C GLU A 35 6.42 -12.78 -9.09
N PHE A 36 7.68 -13.18 -8.93
CA PHE A 36 8.01 -14.44 -8.28
C PHE A 36 7.79 -14.38 -6.76
N PRO A 37 7.53 -15.53 -6.12
CA PRO A 37 7.43 -15.58 -4.66
C PRO A 37 8.68 -15.03 -4.00
N HIS A 38 8.52 -14.03 -3.13
CA HIS A 38 9.63 -13.45 -2.41
C HIS A 38 9.25 -13.10 -0.96
N PRO A 39 10.19 -13.17 -0.02
CA PRO A 39 9.96 -12.69 1.33
C PRO A 39 9.75 -11.16 1.29
N THR A 40 8.75 -10.67 2.03
CA THR A 40 8.54 -9.23 2.22
C THR A 40 9.22 -8.73 3.50
N LYS A 41 9.56 -7.44 3.53
CA LYS A 41 10.23 -6.79 4.67
C LYS A 41 9.42 -6.84 5.98
N THR A 42 8.13 -7.15 5.89
CA THR A 42 7.17 -7.25 7.00
C THR A 42 7.00 -8.68 7.53
N ASN A 43 7.90 -9.61 7.18
CA ASN A 43 7.90 -11.01 7.64
C ASN A 43 6.73 -11.86 7.09
N TYR A 44 6.08 -11.41 6.00
CA TYR A 44 5.11 -12.19 5.23
C TYR A 44 5.77 -12.80 4.00
N PHE A 45 5.30 -13.97 3.59
CA PHE A 45 5.74 -14.61 2.35
C PHE A 45 4.78 -14.23 1.23
N ASP A 46 5.24 -13.44 0.26
CA ASP A 46 4.44 -13.15 -0.93
C ASP A 46 4.57 -14.33 -1.89
N ILE A 47 3.42 -14.83 -2.34
CA ILE A 47 3.30 -15.97 -3.24
C ILE A 47 3.32 -15.48 -4.71
N GLY A 48 3.21 -14.16 -4.93
CA GLY A 48 3.32 -13.51 -6.23
C GLY A 48 2.33 -14.07 -7.25
N PHE A 49 2.81 -14.30 -8.47
CA PHE A 49 2.03 -14.77 -9.60
C PHE A 49 1.27 -16.07 -9.34
N LEU A 50 1.77 -16.94 -8.45
CA LEU A 50 1.11 -18.19 -8.11
C LEU A 50 -0.26 -17.94 -7.49
N ALA A 51 -0.41 -16.87 -6.70
CA ALA A 51 -1.70 -16.51 -6.12
C ALA A 51 -2.75 -16.28 -7.22
N ASN A 52 -2.38 -15.57 -8.28
CA ASN A 52 -3.27 -15.24 -9.40
C ASN A 52 -3.61 -16.48 -10.25
N ILE A 53 -2.68 -17.41 -10.40
CA ILE A 53 -2.93 -18.71 -11.05
C ILE A 53 -3.94 -19.53 -10.24
N PHE A 54 -3.69 -19.73 -8.94
CA PHE A 54 -4.57 -20.53 -8.09
C PHE A 54 -5.98 -19.93 -8.01
N LEU A 55 -6.07 -18.60 -7.95
CA LEU A 55 -7.35 -17.92 -7.93
C LEU A 55 -8.15 -18.11 -9.22
N GLY A 56 -7.48 -18.06 -10.38
CA GLY A 56 -8.13 -18.37 -11.65
C GLY A 56 -8.72 -19.78 -11.67
N GLY A 57 -8.00 -20.76 -11.10
CA GLY A 57 -8.51 -22.12 -10.93
C GLY A 57 -9.75 -22.20 -10.02
N ILE A 58 -9.72 -21.52 -8.87
CA ILE A 58 -10.86 -21.47 -7.94
C ILE A 58 -12.06 -20.75 -8.56
N ALA A 59 -11.84 -19.67 -9.30
CA ALA A 59 -12.89 -18.92 -9.98
C ALA A 59 -13.57 -19.75 -11.07
N ALA A 60 -12.79 -20.51 -11.85
CA ALA A 60 -13.34 -21.45 -12.83
C ALA A 60 -14.13 -22.58 -12.15
N LEU A 61 -13.65 -23.13 -11.04
CA LEU A 61 -14.40 -24.11 -10.26
C LEU A 61 -15.73 -23.55 -9.72
N ALA A 62 -15.72 -22.32 -9.20
CA ALA A 62 -16.95 -21.68 -8.76
C ALA A 62 -17.94 -21.49 -9.93
N TYR A 63 -17.43 -21.08 -11.10
CA TYR A 63 -18.25 -20.92 -12.30
C TYR A 63 -18.76 -22.24 -12.87
N PHE A 64 -17.97 -23.32 -12.76
CA PHE A 64 -18.35 -24.67 -13.20
C PHE A 64 -19.65 -25.15 -12.55
N PHE A 65 -19.89 -24.84 -11.27
CA PHE A 65 -21.13 -25.23 -10.58
C PHE A 65 -22.38 -24.44 -11.02
N VAL A 66 -22.19 -23.31 -11.69
CA VAL A 66 -23.28 -22.44 -12.17
C VAL A 66 -23.49 -22.59 -13.68
N LEU A 67 -22.46 -23.03 -14.41
CA LEU A 67 -22.50 -23.20 -15.84
C LEU A 67 -23.26 -24.46 -16.24
N ASP A 68 -24.43 -24.27 -16.87
CA ASP A 68 -25.15 -25.35 -17.54
C ASP A 68 -24.83 -25.32 -19.05
N THR A 69 -23.75 -26.00 -19.43
CA THR A 69 -23.38 -26.20 -20.84
C THR A 69 -23.11 -27.66 -21.11
N THR A 70 -23.52 -28.11 -22.28
CA THR A 70 -23.22 -29.45 -22.82
C THR A 70 -22.21 -29.40 -23.96
N ASP A 71 -21.85 -28.19 -24.40
CA ASP A 71 -20.90 -27.94 -25.48
C ASP A 71 -19.49 -27.73 -24.91
N ALA A 72 -18.56 -28.56 -25.36
CA ALA A 72 -17.16 -28.56 -24.91
C ALA A 72 -16.43 -27.26 -25.23
N TYR A 73 -16.74 -26.62 -26.37
CA TYR A 73 -16.08 -25.37 -26.75
C TYR A 73 -16.53 -24.21 -25.87
N LYS A 74 -17.84 -24.16 -25.57
CA LYS A 74 -18.39 -23.17 -24.63
C LYS A 74 -17.88 -23.40 -23.22
N PHE A 75 -17.74 -24.66 -22.82
CA PHE A 75 -17.14 -25.03 -21.54
C PHE A 75 -15.71 -24.50 -21.40
N VAL A 76 -14.85 -24.77 -22.38
CA VAL A 76 -13.44 -24.35 -22.34
C VAL A 76 -13.34 -22.83 -22.30
N GLY A 77 -14.05 -22.13 -23.20
CA GLY A 77 -14.06 -20.67 -23.23
C GLY A 77 -14.58 -20.04 -21.93
N ALA A 78 -15.63 -20.62 -21.35
CA ALA A 78 -16.19 -20.20 -20.08
C ALA A 78 -15.19 -20.37 -18.91
N MET A 79 -14.50 -21.50 -18.81
CA MET A 79 -13.55 -21.74 -17.72
C MET A 79 -12.32 -20.82 -17.80
N ILE A 80 -11.78 -20.62 -19.01
CA ILE A 80 -10.68 -19.67 -19.23
C ILE A 80 -11.13 -18.25 -18.91
N GLY A 81 -12.31 -17.83 -19.42
CA GLY A 81 -12.87 -16.50 -19.16
C GLY A 81 -13.13 -16.24 -17.67
N ALA A 82 -13.67 -17.24 -16.96
CA ALA A 82 -13.84 -17.18 -15.51
C ALA A 82 -12.50 -17.08 -14.77
N GLY A 83 -11.47 -17.82 -15.23
CA GLY A 83 -10.13 -17.72 -14.69
C GLY A 83 -9.52 -16.33 -14.86
N VAL A 84 -9.63 -15.74 -16.06
CA VAL A 84 -9.14 -14.38 -16.33
C VAL A 84 -9.89 -13.34 -15.48
N GLY A 85 -11.22 -13.42 -15.44
CA GLY A 85 -12.07 -12.49 -14.71
C GLY A 85 -11.88 -12.58 -13.19
N GLY A 86 -11.70 -13.78 -12.65
CA GLY A 86 -11.45 -14.01 -11.23
C GLY A 86 -10.16 -13.36 -10.74
N SER A 87 -9.06 -13.51 -11.50
CA SER A 87 -7.78 -12.89 -11.17
C SER A 87 -7.84 -11.36 -11.28
N ALA A 88 -8.52 -10.81 -12.30
CA ALA A 88 -8.67 -9.37 -12.47
C ALA A 88 -9.44 -8.69 -11.33
N ILE A 89 -10.49 -9.34 -10.81
CA ILE A 89 -11.25 -8.83 -9.65
C ILE A 89 -10.34 -8.74 -8.41
N LEU A 90 -9.48 -9.74 -8.18
CA LEU A 90 -8.58 -9.71 -7.03
C LEU A 90 -7.53 -8.61 -7.16
N THR A 91 -6.94 -8.42 -8.34
CA THR A 91 -5.99 -7.31 -8.56
C THR A 91 -6.66 -5.97 -8.26
N ALA A 92 -7.90 -5.77 -8.72
CA ALA A 92 -8.65 -4.54 -8.42
C ALA A 92 -8.90 -4.36 -6.91
N ILE A 93 -9.14 -5.45 -6.16
CA ILE A 93 -9.27 -5.40 -4.70
C ILE A 93 -7.93 -5.13 -4.01
N LYS A 94 -6.84 -5.78 -4.44
CA LYS A 94 -5.46 -5.57 -3.95
C LYS A 94 -5.08 -4.10 -4.13
N GLU A 95 -5.25 -3.55 -5.34
CA GLU A 95 -4.99 -2.15 -5.65
C GLU A 95 -5.84 -1.19 -4.82
N LYS A 96 -7.13 -1.47 -4.64
CA LYS A 96 -8.03 -0.62 -3.84
C LYS A 96 -7.63 -0.61 -2.36
N ILE A 97 -7.31 -1.77 -1.80
CA ILE A 97 -6.88 -1.88 -0.39
C ILE A 97 -5.53 -1.19 -0.20
N SER A 98 -4.55 -1.47 -1.06
CA SER A 98 -3.24 -0.82 -1.02
C SER A 98 -3.36 0.69 -1.18
N GLY A 99 -4.13 1.18 -2.14
CA GLY A 99 -4.34 2.62 -2.35
C GLY A 99 -5.01 3.30 -1.15
N THR A 100 -5.99 2.66 -0.53
CA THR A 100 -6.65 3.20 0.68
C THR A 100 -5.69 3.27 1.86
N ILE A 101 -4.85 2.25 2.07
CA ILE A 101 -3.85 2.22 3.14
C ILE A 101 -2.76 3.27 2.88
N THR A 102 -2.26 3.39 1.65
CA THR A 102 -1.27 4.41 1.28
C THR A 102 -1.82 5.82 1.46
N GLN A 103 -3.09 6.04 1.13
CA GLN A 103 -3.75 7.32 1.32
C GLN A 103 -3.96 7.65 2.80
N GLN A 104 -4.40 6.69 3.62
CA GLN A 104 -4.55 6.88 5.07
C GLN A 104 -3.22 7.20 5.76
N ILE A 105 -2.14 6.50 5.43
CA ILE A 105 -0.81 6.78 5.98
C ILE A 105 -0.30 8.15 5.53
N ALA A 106 -0.57 8.55 4.28
CA ALA A 106 -0.18 9.85 3.77
C ALA A 106 -0.94 10.99 4.47
N GLU A 107 -2.26 10.84 4.66
CA GLU A 107 -3.12 11.82 5.33
C GLU A 107 -2.75 11.97 6.81
N GLU A 108 -2.57 10.86 7.53
CA GLU A 108 -2.22 10.84 8.96
C GLU A 108 -0.83 11.46 9.22
N GLN A 109 0.12 11.30 8.28
CA GLN A 109 1.44 11.94 8.38
C GLN A 109 1.45 13.42 7.96
N THR A 110 0.59 13.83 7.03
CA THR A 110 0.44 15.26 6.71
C THR A 110 -0.21 16.03 7.84
N GLU A 111 -1.19 15.42 8.53
CA GLU A 111 -1.88 16.04 9.66
C GLU A 111 -0.93 16.22 10.86
N GLN A 112 -0.13 15.20 11.20
CA GLN A 112 0.91 15.31 12.23
C GLN A 112 2.01 16.32 11.87
N ALA A 113 2.34 16.48 10.59
CA ALA A 113 3.31 17.47 10.13
C ALA A 113 2.75 18.90 10.18
N GLU A 114 1.46 19.10 9.96
CA GLU A 114 0.78 20.39 10.10
C GLU A 114 0.64 20.80 11.57
N GLU A 115 0.24 19.87 12.44
CA GLU A 115 0.12 20.10 13.88
C GLU A 115 1.48 20.47 14.50
N ALA A 116 2.53 19.74 14.16
CA ALA A 116 3.89 20.05 14.61
C ALA A 116 4.42 21.40 14.07
N LYS A 117 3.94 21.86 12.92
CA LYS A 117 4.32 23.15 12.34
C LYS A 117 3.60 24.31 13.03
N ASN A 118 2.31 24.16 13.32
CA ASN A 118 1.54 25.13 14.11
C ASN A 118 2.11 25.27 15.52
N ASP A 119 2.48 24.16 16.17
CA ASP A 119 3.14 24.20 17.48
C ASP A 119 4.47 24.96 17.44
N LEU A 120 5.27 24.76 16.39
CA LEU A 120 6.53 25.47 16.18
C LEU A 120 6.33 26.98 15.98
N GLU A 121 5.29 27.38 15.23
CA GLU A 121 4.94 28.78 15.02
C GLU A 121 4.47 29.43 16.33
N THR A 122 3.66 28.73 17.12
CA THR A 122 3.20 29.20 18.44
C THR A 122 4.37 29.34 19.43
N ILE A 123 5.34 28.41 19.39
CA ILE A 123 6.57 28.48 20.19
C ILE A 123 7.45 29.65 19.74
N ALA A 124 7.57 29.90 18.44
CA ALA A 124 8.35 31.02 17.91
C ALA A 124 7.77 32.37 18.33
N ASP A 125 6.44 32.53 18.25
CA ASP A 125 5.72 33.72 18.71
C ASP A 125 5.85 33.95 20.23
N ALA A 126 5.82 32.86 21.01
CA ALA A 126 6.04 32.93 22.45
C ALA A 126 7.47 33.38 22.78
N LEU A 127 8.46 32.90 22.01
CA LEU A 127 9.87 33.27 22.16
C LEU A 127 10.09 34.76 21.83
N ASP A 128 9.45 35.27 20.78
CA ASP A 128 9.56 36.67 20.37
C ASP A 128 8.95 37.62 21.41
N LYS A 129 7.76 37.28 21.94
CA LYS A 129 7.12 37.99 23.05
C LYS A 129 7.96 37.98 24.34
N LEU A 130 8.65 36.88 24.62
CA LEU A 130 9.56 36.78 25.77
C LEU A 130 10.74 37.73 25.58
N LYS A 131 11.35 37.73 24.39
CA LYS A 131 12.49 38.57 24.04
C LYS A 131 12.16 40.05 24.13
N THR A 132 10.96 40.47 23.69
CA THR A 132 10.48 41.85 23.85
C THR A 132 10.32 42.23 25.32
N ARG A 133 9.77 41.35 26.17
CA ARG A 133 9.65 41.60 27.62
C ARG A 133 11.00 41.66 28.34
N ILE A 134 11.97 40.86 27.92
CA ILE A 134 13.34 40.87 28.48
C ILE A 134 14.09 42.13 28.06
N GLY A 135 13.92 42.59 26.81
CA GLY A 135 14.48 43.86 26.33
C GLY A 135 14.02 45.08 27.13
N VAL A 136 12.84 45.01 27.74
CA VAL A 136 12.27 46.06 28.61
C VAL A 136 12.80 45.98 30.06
N THR A 137 13.34 44.84 30.49
CA THR A 137 13.69 44.57 31.90
C THR A 137 15.19 44.27 32.07
N LYS A 138 16.07 45.21 31.69
CA LYS A 138 17.50 45.09 31.97
C LYS A 138 17.81 45.39 33.44
N SER A 139 17.80 44.34 34.28
CA SER A 139 18.49 44.34 35.58
C SER A 139 19.01 42.94 35.92
N ALA A 140 20.33 42.78 35.86
CA ALA A 140 21.19 41.74 36.46
C ALA A 140 20.95 40.23 36.16
N THR A 141 19.85 39.79 35.54
CA THR A 141 19.58 38.36 35.22
C THR A 141 19.71 38.00 33.72
N SER A 142 20.33 38.87 32.91
CA SER A 142 20.24 38.80 31.44
C SER A 142 21.05 37.67 30.79
N ILE A 143 22.15 37.19 31.40
CA ILE A 143 23.05 36.21 30.77
C ILE A 143 22.45 34.79 30.79
N ASP A 144 21.83 34.39 31.90
CA ASP A 144 21.23 33.04 32.02
C ASP A 144 19.99 32.88 31.13
N VAL A 145 19.25 33.96 30.92
CA VAL A 145 18.07 33.96 30.06
C VAL A 145 18.44 33.95 28.58
N GLU A 146 19.52 34.64 28.19
CA GLU A 146 20.01 34.65 26.80
C GLU A 146 20.53 33.27 26.39
N ASN A 147 21.27 32.60 27.28
CA ASN A 147 21.71 31.21 27.10
C ASN A 147 20.52 30.22 27.03
N ALA A 148 19.47 30.42 27.85
CA ALA A 148 18.27 29.60 27.81
C ALA A 148 17.50 29.76 26.48
N ILE A 149 17.39 31.00 25.96
CA ILE A 149 16.77 31.30 24.67
C ILE A 149 17.57 30.67 23.53
N GLU A 150 18.90 30.75 23.56
CA GLU A 150 19.76 30.13 22.55
C GLU A 150 19.65 28.61 22.57
N THR A 151 19.55 28.00 23.76
CA THR A 151 19.34 26.56 23.92
C THR A 151 17.98 26.12 23.35
N LEU A 152 16.92 26.88 23.62
CA LEU A 152 15.58 26.62 23.06
C LEU A 152 15.57 26.77 21.54
N LYS A 153 16.23 27.80 21.00
CA LYS A 153 16.35 28.02 19.56
C LYS A 153 17.10 26.88 18.88
N ASN A 154 18.23 26.46 19.43
CA ASN A 154 19.02 25.33 18.91
C ASN A 154 18.23 24.01 18.97
N ASN A 155 17.41 23.81 20.00
CA ASN A 155 16.55 22.63 20.10
C ASN A 155 15.39 22.68 19.09
N ALA A 156 14.79 23.84 18.85
CA ALA A 156 13.76 24.04 17.84
C ALA A 156 14.30 23.78 16.43
N GLU A 157 15.48 24.33 16.10
CA GLU A 157 16.15 24.12 14.81
C GLU A 157 16.53 22.65 14.59
N LYS A 158 17.04 21.96 15.63
CA LYS A 158 17.32 20.52 15.56
C LYS A 158 16.06 19.68 15.33
N LYS A 159 14.95 20.01 16.01
CA LYS A 159 13.67 19.33 15.78
C LYS A 159 13.15 19.57 14.36
N ALA A 160 13.21 20.80 13.86
CA ALA A 160 12.82 21.13 12.49
C ALA A 160 13.65 20.37 11.44
N ALA A 161 14.97 20.27 11.65
CA ALA A 161 15.85 19.50 10.77
C ALA A 161 15.57 18.00 10.82
N ALA A 162 15.26 17.44 11.99
CA ALA A 162 14.89 16.03 12.14
C ALA A 162 13.57 15.70 11.43
N ILE A 163 12.57 16.58 11.54
CA ILE A 163 11.30 16.45 10.82
C ILE A 163 11.55 16.47 9.32
N LYS A 164 12.30 17.46 8.82
CA LYS A 164 12.59 17.60 7.38
C LYS A 164 13.28 16.35 6.80
N ARG A 165 14.23 15.77 7.53
CA ARG A 165 14.90 14.51 7.15
C ARG A 165 13.97 13.31 7.20
N SER A 166 13.09 13.24 8.19
CA SER A 166 12.07 12.18 8.29
C SER A 166 11.12 12.24 7.08
N THR A 167 10.65 13.44 6.72
CA THR A 167 9.78 13.67 5.56
C THR A 167 10.47 13.34 4.23
N GLU A 168 11.75 13.69 4.07
CA GLU A 168 12.52 13.30 2.88
C GLU A 168 12.74 11.79 2.78
N ASN A 169 13.10 11.13 3.88
CA ASN A 169 13.25 9.68 3.89
C ASN A 169 11.93 8.95 3.61
N ALA A 170 10.80 9.48 4.08
CA ALA A 170 9.47 8.97 3.76
C ALA A 170 9.16 9.11 2.27
N LYS A 171 9.41 10.29 1.68
CA LYS A 171 9.27 10.51 0.23
C LYS A 171 10.13 9.55 -0.59
N ARG A 172 11.36 9.30 -0.15
CA ARG A 172 12.27 8.39 -0.85
C ARG A 172 11.80 6.94 -0.77
N LYS A 173 11.34 6.49 0.41
CA LYS A 173 10.75 5.15 0.57
C LYS A 173 9.48 4.95 -0.26
N LEU A 174 8.69 6.00 -0.49
CA LEU A 174 7.51 5.97 -1.37
C LEU A 174 7.87 5.91 -2.87
N GLN A 175 9.09 6.29 -3.27
CA GLN A 175 9.57 6.16 -4.65
C GLN A 175 10.27 4.81 -4.91
N GLU A 176 10.60 4.07 -3.85
CA GLU A 176 11.23 2.75 -3.90
C GLU A 176 10.20 1.59 -3.74
N LEU A 177 8.91 1.92 -3.59
CA LEU A 177 7.75 1.01 -3.63
C LEU A 177 7.06 1.14 -4.99
#